data_AF-A0A8S2Y511-F1
#
_entry.id   AF-A0A8S2Y511-F1
#
_cell.length_a   1.000
_cell.length_b   1.000
_cell.length_c   1.000
_cell.angle_alpha   90.00
_cell.angle_beta   90.00
_cell.angle_gamma   90.00
#
_symmetry.space_group_name_H-M   'P 1'
#
loop_
_entity.id
_entity.type
_entity.pdbx_description
1 polymer ?
#
loop_
_entity_poly.entity_id
_entity_poly.type
_entity_poly.pdbx_seq_one_letter_code
_entity_poly.pdbx_strand_id
1 'polypeptide(L)'
;SRGSPSEKQYRNKYVALRKQLKKQVIQRQSDYWDDLSKEIEEANKQHDLGSAYAMLRRLRGGKPQIEHMPIFDKQGKLLLNASDRLVRFKEFFSDLLNVNSAIDQQAVDDIKPAKNPTAEKLRQEKPPSLAEVQIALKQMRTGKAPGKDGITVYLLKAGGAATVT
;
A
#
# COMPACT_ATOMS: atom_id res chain seq x y z
N SER A 1 -7.47 -66.58 3.67
CA SER A 1 -8.81 -66.52 3.06
C SER A 1 -8.83 -65.43 2.00
N ARG A 2 -8.95 -65.77 0.72
CA ARG A 2 -9.09 -64.76 -0.36
C ARG A 2 -10.54 -64.28 -0.30
N GLY A 3 -10.76 -63.00 0.02
CA GLY A 3 -12.08 -62.40 0.25
C GLY A 3 -13.08 -62.70 -0.86
N SER A 4 -14.37 -62.64 -0.50
CA SER A 4 -15.46 -63.07 -1.37
C SER A 4 -15.49 -62.27 -2.68
N PRO A 5 -16.06 -62.82 -3.77
CA PRO A 5 -16.13 -62.13 -5.06
C PRO A 5 -16.74 -60.72 -4.99
N SER A 6 -17.68 -60.49 -4.06
CA SER A 6 -18.30 -59.19 -3.83
C SER A 6 -17.34 -58.19 -3.16
N GLU A 7 -16.57 -58.61 -2.15
CA GLU A 7 -15.55 -57.75 -1.50
C GLU A 7 -14.49 -57.28 -2.50
N LYS A 8 -14.10 -58.15 -3.43
CA LYS A 8 -13.14 -57.80 -4.50
C LYS A 8 -13.73 -56.76 -5.47
N GLN A 9 -15.01 -56.88 -5.81
CA GLN A 9 -15.72 -55.89 -6.63
C GLN A 9 -15.82 -54.52 -5.93
N TYR A 10 -16.22 -54.49 -4.65
CA TYR A 10 -16.30 -53.25 -3.88
C TYR A 10 -14.93 -52.57 -3.73
N ARG A 11 -13.89 -53.35 -3.46
CA ARG A 11 -12.51 -52.84 -3.38
C ARG A 11 -12.05 -52.23 -4.71
N ASN A 12 -12.32 -52.91 -5.84
CA ASN A 12 -11.97 -52.39 -7.15
C ASN A 12 -12.72 -51.09 -7.49
N LYS A 13 -14.02 -51.02 -7.15
CA LYS A 13 -14.83 -49.81 -7.33
C LYS A 13 -14.29 -48.64 -6.49
N TYR A 14 -13.95 -48.89 -5.22
CA TYR A 14 -13.33 -47.88 -4.35
C TYR A 14 -12.00 -47.36 -4.91
N VAL A 15 -11.11 -48.26 -5.36
CA VAL A 15 -9.82 -47.87 -5.95
C VAL A 15 -10.00 -47.02 -7.21
N ALA A 16 -10.97 -47.38 -8.07
CA ALA A 16 -11.30 -46.62 -9.27
C ALA A 16 -11.82 -45.21 -8.93
N LEU A 17 -12.80 -45.10 -8.01
CA LEU A 17 -13.32 -43.81 -7.57
C LEU A 17 -12.22 -42.95 -6.93
N ARG A 18 -11.37 -43.53 -6.08
CA ARG A 18 -10.26 -42.79 -5.44
C ARG A 18 -9.27 -42.25 -6.48
N LYS A 19 -8.94 -43.04 -7.52
CA LYS A 19 -8.09 -42.56 -8.63
C LYS A 19 -8.75 -41.41 -9.38
N GLN A 20 -10.04 -41.52 -9.67
CA GLN A 20 -10.79 -40.49 -10.39
C GLN A 20 -10.87 -39.19 -9.57
N LEU A 21 -11.20 -39.27 -8.27
CA LEU A 21 -11.20 -38.13 -7.37
C LEU A 21 -9.83 -37.47 -7.29
N LYS A 22 -8.75 -38.25 -7.14
CA LYS A 22 -7.39 -37.71 -7.12
C LYS A 22 -7.07 -36.96 -8.42
N LYS A 23 -7.43 -37.52 -9.57
CA LYS A 23 -7.25 -36.86 -10.87
C LYS A 23 -8.02 -35.54 -10.96
N GLN A 24 -9.28 -35.53 -10.53
CA GLN A 24 -10.12 -34.33 -10.55
C GLN A 24 -9.59 -33.24 -9.60
N VAL A 25 -9.15 -33.60 -8.40
CA VAL A 25 -8.57 -32.64 -7.44
C VAL A 25 -7.31 -32.00 -8.01
N ILE A 26 -6.40 -32.80 -8.58
CA ILE A 26 -5.17 -32.29 -9.21
C ILE A 26 -5.51 -31.36 -10.38
N GLN A 27 -6.46 -31.76 -11.23
CA GLN A 27 -6.88 -30.93 -12.36
C GLN A 27 -7.44 -29.59 -11.87
N ARG A 28 -8.38 -29.61 -10.91
CA ARG A 28 -8.97 -28.39 -10.36
C ARG A 28 -7.96 -27.50 -9.67
N GLN A 29 -6.94 -28.08 -9.04
CA GLN A 29 -5.85 -27.32 -8.46
C GLN A 29 -5.03 -26.62 -9.55
N SER A 30 -4.72 -27.31 -10.65
CA SER A 30 -4.04 -26.69 -11.80
C SER A 30 -4.87 -25.56 -12.40
N ASP A 31 -6.15 -25.82 -12.70
CA ASP A 31 -7.06 -24.84 -13.29
C ASP A 31 -7.14 -23.57 -12.43
N TYR A 32 -7.23 -23.74 -11.10
CA TYR A 32 -7.25 -22.62 -10.16
C TYR A 32 -5.98 -21.74 -10.25
N TRP A 33 -4.80 -22.36 -10.34
CA TRP A 33 -3.54 -21.61 -10.44
C TRP A 33 -3.40 -20.91 -11.80
N ASP A 34 -3.85 -21.55 -12.87
CA ASP A 34 -3.82 -20.97 -14.22
C ASP A 34 -4.75 -19.74 -14.31
N ASP A 35 -5.97 -19.85 -13.76
CA ASP A 35 -6.94 -18.75 -13.73
C ASP A 35 -6.43 -17.57 -12.89
N LEU A 36 -5.90 -17.85 -11.70
CA LEU A 36 -5.33 -16.82 -10.83
C LEU A 36 -4.13 -16.11 -11.47
N SER A 37 -3.28 -16.84 -12.19
CA SER A 37 -2.15 -16.25 -12.91
C SER A 37 -2.63 -15.28 -14.00
N LYS A 38 -3.66 -15.67 -14.75
CA LYS A 38 -4.27 -14.81 -15.78
C LYS A 38 -4.85 -13.54 -15.18
N GLU A 39 -5.60 -13.63 -14.08
CA GLU A 39 -6.17 -12.46 -13.41
C GLU A 39 -5.08 -11.46 -12.97
N ILE A 40 -3.98 -11.95 -12.38
CA ILE A 40 -2.86 -11.11 -11.96
C ILE A 40 -2.18 -10.45 -13.17
N GLU A 41 -1.97 -11.19 -14.26
CA GLU A 41 -1.40 -10.64 -15.49
C GLU A 41 -2.29 -9.58 -16.13
N GLU A 42 -3.60 -9.80 -16.18
CA GLU A 42 -4.56 -8.84 -16.72
C GLU A 42 -4.60 -7.56 -15.88
N ALA A 43 -4.64 -7.68 -14.55
CA ALA A 43 -4.57 -6.52 -13.66
C ALA A 43 -3.29 -5.71 -13.87
N ASN A 44 -2.14 -6.39 -14.05
CA ASN A 44 -0.87 -5.72 -14.36
C ASN A 44 -0.89 -5.04 -15.73
N LYS A 45 -1.46 -5.68 -16.76
CA LYS A 45 -1.62 -5.10 -18.11
C LYS A 45 -2.50 -3.86 -18.10
N GLN A 46 -3.51 -3.82 -17.23
CA GLN A 46 -4.40 -2.67 -17.04
C GLN A 46 -3.84 -1.59 -16.11
N HIS A 47 -2.59 -1.75 -15.63
CA HIS A 47 -1.97 -0.89 -14.62
C HIS A 47 -2.74 -0.80 -13.29
N ASP A 48 -3.63 -1.77 -13.00
CA ASP A 48 -4.30 -1.92 -11.71
C ASP A 48 -3.42 -2.70 -10.73
N LEU A 49 -2.36 -2.03 -10.27
CA LEU A 49 -1.43 -2.58 -9.28
C LEU A 49 -2.11 -2.85 -7.93
N GLY A 50 -3.24 -2.19 -7.65
CA GLY A 50 -4.03 -2.38 -6.43
C GLY A 50 -4.64 -3.78 -6.38
N SER A 51 -5.35 -4.16 -7.44
CA SER A 51 -5.96 -5.49 -7.56
C SER A 51 -4.89 -6.60 -7.66
N ALA A 52 -3.83 -6.38 -8.43
CA ALA A 52 -2.71 -7.32 -8.52
C ALA A 52 -2.07 -7.60 -7.15
N TYR A 53 -1.82 -6.54 -6.36
CA TYR A 53 -1.27 -6.68 -5.02
C TYR A 53 -2.24 -7.34 -4.04
N ALA A 54 -3.55 -7.05 -4.13
CA ALA A 54 -4.57 -7.68 -3.30
C ALA A 54 -4.64 -9.21 -3.52
N MET A 55 -4.58 -9.67 -4.77
CA MET A 55 -4.52 -11.08 -5.13
C MET A 55 -3.26 -11.77 -4.57
N LEU A 56 -2.08 -11.17 -4.76
CA LEU A 56 -0.82 -11.69 -4.21
C LEU A 56 -0.82 -11.73 -2.67
N ARG A 57 -1.51 -10.79 -2.03
CA ARG A 57 -1.64 -10.73 -0.58
C ARG A 57 -2.55 -11.83 -0.04
N ARG A 58 -3.65 -12.18 -0.75
CA ARG A 58 -4.49 -13.34 -0.41
C ARG A 58 -3.67 -14.64 -0.42
N LEU A 59 -2.81 -14.82 -1.42
CA LEU A 59 -1.92 -16.00 -1.52
C LEU A 59 -0.93 -16.11 -0.37
N ARG A 60 -0.45 -14.97 0.14
CA ARG A 60 0.57 -14.94 1.20
C ARG A 60 0.02 -15.32 2.59
N GLY A 61 -1.29 -15.57 2.72
CA GLY A 61 -1.91 -15.98 3.99
C GLY A 61 -1.88 -14.89 5.06
N GLY A 62 -1.95 -13.62 4.67
CA GLY A 62 -2.05 -12.50 5.62
C GLY A 62 -3.44 -12.41 6.24
N LYS A 63 -3.53 -11.93 7.48
CA LYS A 63 -4.83 -11.57 8.08
C LYS A 63 -5.58 -10.64 7.11
N PRO A 64 -6.90 -10.83 6.91
CA PRO A 64 -7.69 -9.84 6.18
C PRO A 64 -7.38 -8.48 6.78
N GLN A 65 -7.11 -7.48 5.96
CA GLN A 65 -7.14 -6.13 6.50
C GLN A 65 -8.52 -5.97 7.11
N ILE A 66 -8.56 -5.52 8.37
CA ILE A 66 -9.79 -5.08 9.00
C ILE A 66 -10.15 -3.81 8.21
N GLU A 67 -10.85 -3.97 7.09
CA GLU A 67 -11.06 -2.89 6.11
C GLU A 67 -12.03 -1.82 6.61
N HIS A 68 -12.71 -2.04 7.72
CA HIS A 68 -13.71 -1.12 8.20
C HIS A 68 -13.54 -0.88 9.68
N MET A 69 -12.68 0.09 10.02
CA MET A 69 -12.92 0.84 11.25
C MET A 69 -14.31 1.46 11.09
N PRO A 70 -15.28 1.11 11.94
CA PRO A 70 -16.64 1.61 11.81
C PRO A 70 -16.63 3.14 11.91
N ILE A 71 -17.13 3.82 10.88
CA ILE A 71 -17.26 5.26 10.88
C ILE A 71 -18.64 5.60 11.39
N PHE A 72 -18.70 6.42 12.44
CA PHE A 72 -19.95 6.89 13.03
C PHE A 72 -20.19 8.35 12.68
N ASP A 73 -21.47 8.72 12.57
CA ASP A 73 -21.87 10.13 12.54
C ASP A 73 -21.62 10.81 13.90
N LYS A 74 -21.91 12.12 13.98
CA LYS A 74 -21.73 12.89 15.23
C LYS A 74 -22.65 12.42 16.35
N GLN A 75 -23.73 11.72 16.03
CA GLN A 75 -24.72 11.17 16.96
C GLN A 75 -24.39 9.73 17.38
N GLY A 76 -23.27 9.17 16.91
CA GLY A 76 -22.81 7.83 17.27
C GLY A 76 -23.49 6.71 16.48
N LYS A 77 -24.18 7.01 15.36
CA LYS A 77 -24.78 6.00 14.48
C LYS A 77 -23.81 5.58 13.38
N LEU A 78 -23.75 4.27 13.14
CA LEU A 78 -22.86 3.66 12.16
C LEU A 78 -23.22 4.05 10.71
N LEU A 79 -22.23 4.49 9.94
CA LEU A 79 -22.36 4.88 8.54
C LEU A 79 -21.97 3.73 7.59
N LEU A 80 -22.98 3.14 6.95
CA LEU A 80 -22.82 1.98 6.06
C LEU A 80 -22.52 2.38 4.60
N ASN A 81 -22.97 3.54 4.15
CA ASN A 81 -22.84 3.99 2.76
C ASN A 81 -21.55 4.79 2.54
N ALA A 82 -20.95 4.66 1.35
CA ALA A 82 -19.72 5.38 1.01
C ALA A 82 -19.92 6.91 0.97
N SER A 83 -21.03 7.39 0.41
CA SER A 83 -21.34 8.82 0.33
C SER A 83 -21.44 9.47 1.70
N ASP A 84 -22.15 8.85 2.63
CA ASP A 84 -22.33 9.38 4.00
C ASP A 84 -20.99 9.41 4.76
N ARG A 85 -20.13 8.41 4.55
CA ARG A 85 -18.77 8.41 5.09
C ARG A 85 -17.94 9.58 4.54
N LEU A 86 -18.01 9.87 3.24
CA LEU A 86 -17.30 11.01 2.64
C LEU A 86 -17.79 12.34 3.22
N VAL A 87 -19.10 12.49 3.40
CA VAL A 87 -19.68 13.68 4.06
C VAL A 87 -19.14 13.79 5.49
N ARG A 88 -19.14 12.71 6.26
CA ARG A 88 -18.61 12.69 7.63
C ARG A 88 -17.12 13.03 7.70
N PHE A 89 -16.32 12.55 6.74
CA PHE A 89 -14.91 12.93 6.62
C PHE A 89 -14.74 14.42 6.35
N LYS A 90 -15.50 14.98 5.39
CA LYS A 90 -15.48 16.42 5.09
C LYS A 90 -15.80 17.24 6.32
N GLU A 91 -16.86 16.89 7.05
CA GLU A 91 -17.23 17.56 8.29
C GLU A 91 -16.13 17.48 9.34
N PHE A 92 -15.58 16.28 9.59
CA PHE A 92 -14.51 16.07 10.56
C PHE A 92 -13.29 16.95 10.27
N PHE A 93 -12.81 16.95 9.03
CA PHE A 93 -11.65 17.76 8.65
C PHE A 93 -11.97 19.25 8.64
N SER A 94 -13.18 19.65 8.27
CA SER A 94 -13.60 21.05 8.37
C SER A 94 -13.57 21.52 9.82
N ASP A 95 -14.14 20.77 10.75
CA ASP A 95 -14.14 21.13 12.17
C ASP A 95 -12.72 21.16 12.74
N LEU A 96 -11.87 20.20 12.33
CA LEU A 96 -10.50 20.08 12.83
C LEU A 96 -9.57 21.18 12.30
N LEU A 97 -9.68 21.52 11.02
CA LEU A 97 -8.72 22.40 10.34
C LEU A 97 -9.19 23.85 10.26
N ASN A 98 -10.50 24.11 10.26
CA ASN A 98 -11.06 25.46 10.17
C ASN A 98 -11.48 26.00 11.55
N VAL A 99 -10.74 25.64 12.59
CA VAL A 99 -10.89 26.29 13.89
C VAL A 99 -10.41 27.73 13.71
N ASN A 100 -11.33 28.68 13.76
CA ASN A 100 -10.99 30.10 13.85
C ASN A 100 -10.29 30.33 15.19
N SER A 101 -8.98 30.15 15.22
CA SER A 101 -8.15 30.62 16.32
C SER A 101 -8.08 32.14 16.21
N ALA A 102 -8.54 32.83 17.26
CA ALA A 102 -8.16 34.21 17.46
C ALA A 102 -6.66 34.19 17.76
N ILE A 103 -5.85 34.45 16.74
CA ILE A 103 -4.42 34.64 16.92
C ILE A 103 -4.28 35.93 17.71
N ASP A 104 -3.82 35.83 18.95
CA ASP A 104 -3.47 37.02 19.72
C ASP A 104 -2.29 37.70 19.03
N GLN A 105 -2.56 38.89 18.48
CA GLN A 105 -1.56 39.67 17.77
C GLN A 105 -0.40 40.05 18.71
N GLN A 106 -0.66 40.23 20.01
CA GLN A 106 0.40 40.46 20.99
C GLN A 106 1.31 39.25 21.14
N ALA A 107 0.74 38.05 21.15
CA ALA A 107 1.52 36.80 21.17
C ALA A 107 2.36 36.61 19.89
N VAL A 108 1.91 37.11 18.73
CA VAL A 108 2.68 37.12 17.47
C VAL A 108 3.82 38.13 17.54
N ASP A 109 3.56 39.33 18.05
CA ASP A 109 4.56 40.38 18.22
C ASP A 109 5.64 39.98 19.25
N ASP A 110 5.27 39.15 20.23
CA ASP A 110 6.18 38.55 21.21
C ASP A 110 7.04 37.39 20.65
N ILE A 111 6.75 36.90 19.44
CA ILE A 111 7.60 35.91 18.76
C ILE A 111 8.91 36.59 18.39
N LYS A 112 9.92 36.40 19.24
CA LYS A 112 11.28 36.84 18.93
C LYS A 112 11.73 36.15 17.65
N PRO A 113 12.24 36.90 16.64
CA PRO A 113 12.78 36.28 15.44
C PRO A 113 13.87 35.29 15.85
N ALA A 114 13.83 34.09 15.26
CA ALA A 114 14.85 33.10 15.51
C ALA A 114 16.23 33.75 15.30
N LYS A 115 17.01 33.82 16.37
CA LYS A 115 18.41 34.26 16.31
C LYS A 115 19.21 33.14 15.69
N ASN A 116 19.03 32.93 14.38
CA ASN A 116 19.97 32.12 13.61
C ASN A 116 21.33 32.80 13.78
N PRO A 117 22.34 32.08 14.31
CA PRO A 117 23.68 32.61 14.39
C PRO A 117 24.07 33.20 13.04
N THR A 118 24.78 34.32 13.04
CA THR A 118 25.19 35.00 11.79
C THR A 118 25.86 34.03 10.81
N ALA A 119 26.60 33.04 11.34
CA ALA A 119 27.21 31.97 10.58
C ALA A 119 26.21 31.07 9.83
N GLU A 120 25.06 30.75 10.42
CA GLU A 120 24.02 29.93 9.77
C GLU A 120 23.26 30.73 8.69
N LYS A 121 23.04 32.03 8.89
CA LYS A 121 22.49 32.90 7.84
C LYS A 121 23.43 32.96 6.63
N LEU A 122 24.72 33.19 6.88
CA LEU A 122 25.78 33.18 5.86
C LEU A 122 25.95 31.84 5.15
N ARG A 123 25.59 30.72 5.80
CA ARG A 123 25.56 29.39 5.16
C ARG A 123 24.36 29.23 4.24
N GLN A 124 23.19 29.68 4.67
CA GLN A 124 21.94 29.59 3.88
C GLN A 124 21.93 30.50 2.66
N GLU A 125 22.68 31.61 2.69
CA GLU A 125 22.83 32.52 1.54
C GLU A 125 23.78 31.98 0.45
N LYS A 126 24.56 30.93 0.74
CA LYS A 126 25.47 30.31 -0.23
C LYS A 126 24.77 29.20 -1.00
N PRO A 127 25.05 29.04 -2.31
CA PRO A 127 24.60 27.88 -3.04
C PRO A 127 25.18 26.60 -2.42
N PRO A 128 24.43 25.48 -2.40
CA PRO A 128 24.90 24.24 -1.81
C PRO A 128 26.15 23.74 -2.53
N SER A 129 27.11 23.25 -1.76
CA SER A 129 28.31 22.61 -2.29
C SER A 129 28.01 21.22 -2.83
N LEU A 130 28.83 20.76 -3.76
CA LEU A 130 28.73 19.42 -4.34
C LEU A 130 28.76 18.32 -3.26
N ALA A 131 29.57 18.49 -2.21
CA ALA A 131 29.65 17.56 -1.09
C ALA A 131 28.35 17.51 -0.27
N GLU A 132 27.72 18.65 -0.02
CA GLU A 132 26.42 18.73 0.68
C GLU A 132 25.33 18.03 -0.12
N VAL A 133 25.28 18.24 -1.44
CA VAL A 133 24.32 17.57 -2.33
C VAL A 133 24.54 16.05 -2.33
N GLN A 134 25.79 15.58 -2.38
CA GLN A 134 26.11 14.15 -2.31
C GLN A 134 25.67 13.52 -0.98
N ILE A 135 25.89 14.21 0.14
CA ILE A 135 25.46 13.75 1.47
C ILE A 135 23.94 13.70 1.54
N ALA A 136 23.25 14.74 1.08
CA ALA A 136 21.79 14.80 1.05
C ALA A 136 21.21 13.66 0.22
N LEU A 137 21.72 13.44 -1.00
CA LEU A 137 21.30 12.33 -1.86
C LEU A 137 21.50 10.98 -1.16
N LYS A 138 22.64 10.76 -0.49
CA LYS A 138 22.91 9.51 0.25
C LYS A 138 21.87 9.27 1.35
N GLN A 139 21.50 10.32 2.09
CA GLN A 139 20.54 10.26 3.20
C GLN A 139 19.08 10.05 2.74
N MET A 140 18.73 10.44 1.51
CA MET A 140 17.37 10.26 0.99
C MET A 140 17.00 8.77 0.88
N ARG A 141 15.79 8.42 1.34
CA ARG A 141 15.25 7.05 1.24
C ARG A 141 14.73 6.78 -0.16
N THR A 142 15.07 5.61 -0.71
CA THR A 142 14.50 5.10 -1.96
C THR A 142 13.10 4.53 -1.74
N GLY A 143 12.33 4.37 -2.83
CA GLY A 143 10.97 3.81 -2.77
C GLY A 143 9.86 4.79 -2.37
N LYS A 144 10.15 6.09 -2.37
CA LYS A 144 9.12 7.15 -2.30
C LYS A 144 8.50 7.37 -3.68
N ALA A 145 7.22 7.69 -3.71
CA ALA A 145 6.53 8.07 -4.95
C ALA A 145 7.15 9.33 -5.56
N PRO A 146 7.23 9.45 -6.89
CA PRO A 146 7.71 10.66 -7.55
C PRO A 146 6.76 11.84 -7.31
N GLY A 147 7.29 13.04 -7.44
CA GLY A 147 6.49 14.26 -7.47
C GLY A 147 5.79 14.44 -8.82
N LYS A 148 5.21 15.63 -9.05
CA LYS A 148 4.61 16.02 -10.33
C LYS A 148 5.62 15.97 -11.50
N ASP A 149 6.90 16.09 -11.19
CA ASP A 149 8.01 16.00 -12.12
C ASP A 149 8.33 14.56 -12.59
N GLY A 150 7.74 13.54 -11.96
CA GLY A 150 7.99 12.13 -12.30
C GLY A 150 9.36 11.60 -11.86
N ILE A 151 10.16 12.42 -11.16
CA ILE A 151 11.54 12.06 -10.80
C ILE A 151 11.53 11.39 -9.43
N THR A 152 12.13 10.20 -9.34
CA THR A 152 12.28 9.48 -8.07
C THR A 152 13.68 9.65 -7.50
N VAL A 153 13.80 9.48 -6.18
CA VAL A 153 15.11 9.41 -5.49
C VAL A 153 16.02 8.35 -6.09
N TYR A 154 15.44 7.26 -6.62
CA TYR A 154 16.21 6.22 -7.30
C TYR A 154 16.89 6.77 -8.57
N LEU A 155 16.16 7.51 -9.40
CA LEU A 155 16.70 8.15 -10.60
C LEU A 155 17.78 9.18 -10.25
N LEU A 156 17.56 9.99 -9.21
CA LEU A 156 18.55 10.96 -8.73
C LEU A 156 19.86 10.30 -8.27
N LYS A 157 19.78 9.12 -7.63
CA LYS A 157 20.98 8.37 -7.23
C LYS A 157 21.67 7.69 -8.43
N ALA A 158 20.90 7.23 -9.40
CA ALA A 158 21.42 6.56 -10.59
C ALA A 158 22.14 7.53 -11.54
N GLY A 159 21.76 8.81 -11.56
CA GLY A 159 22.34 9.84 -12.42
C GLY A 159 23.77 10.27 -12.06
N GLY A 160 24.32 9.81 -10.92
CA GLY A 160 25.74 9.98 -10.59
C GLY A 160 26.19 11.44 -10.51
N ALA A 161 27.34 11.76 -11.11
CA ALA A 161 27.88 13.13 -11.10
C ALA A 161 27.03 14.12 -11.93
N ALA A 162 26.33 13.64 -12.96
CA ALA A 162 25.53 14.48 -13.86
C ALA A 162 24.26 15.06 -13.20
N THR A 163 23.84 14.52 -12.05
CA THR A 163 22.74 15.08 -11.23
C THR A 163 23.22 16.07 -10.18
N VAL A 164 24.53 16.28 -10.05
CA VAL A 164 25.16 17.09 -9.00
C VAL A 164 25.95 18.29 -9.57
N THR A 165 26.20 18.31 -10.88
CA THR A 165 26.81 19.42 -11.64
C THR A 165 25.77 20.37 -12.19
#